data_AF-A0A8T5U7P6-F1
#
_entry.id   AF-A0A8T5U7P6-F1
#
_cell.length_a   1.000
_cell.length_b   1.000
_cell.length_c   1.000
_cell.angle_alpha   90.00
_cell.angle_beta   90.00
_cell.angle_gamma   90.00
#
_symmetry.space_group_name_H-M   'P 1'
#
loop_
_entity.id
_entity.type
_entity.pdbx_description
1 polymer ?
#
loop_
_entity_poly.entity_id
_entity_poly.type
_entity_poly.pdbx_seq_one_letter_code
_entity_poly.pdbx_strand_id
1 'polypeptide(L)'
;MEFQTRDFIFQGMKEMYDSVNEPDLALKKQRGFAGLIAKLVEPLNENPNFRNKFNKIQRKFLINATNLNYAAILSIEKGTITVESIPNKPVNNLIKKKLGWDGYIAMDTQLFLALVSKRLSLMGMLKKWISGDITMKGITKLLVFLKILKFLEE
;
A
#
# COMPACT_ATOMS: atom_id res chain seq x y z
N MET A 1 16.42 47.45 -9.44
CA MET A 1 16.53 46.29 -10.36
C MET A 1 17.14 45.05 -9.71
N GLU A 2 17.48 45.06 -8.40
CA GLU A 2 18.12 43.92 -7.71
C GLU A 2 17.15 42.94 -7.00
N PHE A 3 15.89 43.34 -6.79
CA PHE A 3 14.90 42.50 -6.11
C PHE A 3 14.44 41.30 -6.96
N GLN A 4 14.25 41.50 -8.28
CA GLN A 4 13.80 40.43 -9.18
C GLN A 4 14.83 39.30 -9.30
N THR A 5 16.12 39.61 -9.22
CA THR A 5 17.20 38.61 -9.31
C THR A 5 17.25 37.72 -8.09
N ARG A 6 16.95 38.27 -6.90
CA ARG A 6 16.93 37.50 -5.64
C ARG A 6 15.75 36.54 -5.58
N ASP A 7 14.58 36.98 -6.01
CA ASP A 7 13.39 36.11 -6.09
C ASP A 7 13.60 34.99 -7.12
N PHE A 8 14.22 35.29 -8.26
CA PHE A 8 14.56 34.28 -9.27
C PHE A 8 15.56 33.24 -8.75
N ILE A 9 16.60 33.67 -8.04
CA ILE A 9 17.58 32.75 -7.41
C ILE A 9 16.90 31.91 -6.32
N PHE A 10 16.02 32.50 -5.52
CA PHE A 10 15.32 31.77 -4.46
C PHE A 10 14.32 30.75 -5.03
N GLN A 11 13.59 31.12 -6.08
CA GLN A 11 12.70 30.23 -6.82
C GLN A 11 13.49 29.07 -7.45
N GLY A 12 14.61 29.36 -8.11
CA GLY A 12 15.47 28.34 -8.71
C GLY A 12 16.10 27.40 -7.67
N MET A 13 16.51 27.92 -6.51
CA MET A 13 17.01 27.07 -5.41
C MET A 13 15.90 26.24 -4.77
N LYS A 14 14.67 26.75 -4.68
CA LYS A 14 13.52 25.99 -4.21
C LYS A 14 13.14 24.89 -5.20
N GLU A 15 13.11 25.17 -6.49
CA GLU A 15 12.86 24.16 -7.54
C GLU A 15 13.99 23.13 -7.65
N MET A 16 15.25 23.52 -7.41
CA MET A 16 16.36 22.58 -7.28
C MET A 16 16.25 21.75 -6.00
N TYR A 17 15.89 22.35 -4.86
CA TYR A 17 15.70 21.62 -3.61
C TYR A 17 14.50 20.67 -3.69
N ASP A 18 13.42 21.10 -4.35
CA ASP A 18 12.22 20.31 -4.59
C ASP A 18 12.47 19.22 -5.65
N SER A 19 13.36 19.41 -6.64
CA SER A 19 13.74 18.34 -7.59
C SER A 19 14.78 17.35 -7.02
N VAL A 20 15.66 17.79 -6.11
CA VAL A 20 16.59 16.92 -5.36
C VAL A 20 15.87 16.17 -4.22
N ASN A 21 14.79 16.74 -3.68
CA ASN A 21 13.94 16.09 -2.67
C ASN A 21 12.60 15.58 -3.22
N GLU A 22 12.36 15.67 -4.52
CA GLU A 22 11.34 14.90 -5.20
C GLU A 22 11.81 13.45 -5.10
N PRO A 23 11.13 12.61 -4.30
CA PRO A 23 11.55 11.23 -4.18
C PRO A 23 11.27 10.60 -5.53
N ASP A 24 12.33 10.49 -6.33
CA ASP A 24 12.49 9.67 -7.52
C ASP A 24 11.37 8.60 -7.55
N LEU A 25 10.30 8.90 -8.27
CA LEU A 25 9.02 8.16 -8.25
C LEU A 25 9.21 6.70 -8.67
N ALA A 26 10.40 6.33 -9.15
CA ALA A 26 10.78 5.00 -9.60
C ALA A 26 11.50 4.14 -8.53
N LEU A 27 11.96 4.67 -7.39
CA LEU A 27 12.78 3.89 -6.44
C LEU A 27 12.51 4.20 -4.96
N LYS A 28 11.24 4.31 -4.54
CA LYS A 28 10.88 3.93 -3.16
C LYS A 28 11.16 2.44 -3.00
N LYS A 29 12.43 2.05 -2.73
CA LYS A 29 12.83 0.67 -2.45
C LYS A 29 11.78 0.07 -1.52
N GLN A 30 11.03 -0.91 -2.02
CA GLN A 30 10.01 -1.59 -1.25
C GLN A 30 10.73 -2.39 -0.17
N ARG A 31 10.93 -1.77 1.00
CA ARG A 31 11.72 -2.34 2.10
C ARG A 31 10.85 -3.28 2.94
N GLY A 32 11.42 -4.40 3.35
CA GLY A 32 10.81 -5.36 4.27
C GLY A 32 9.46 -5.89 3.76
N PHE A 33 8.42 -5.73 4.59
CA PHE A 33 7.08 -6.24 4.32
C PHE A 33 6.47 -5.74 3.01
N ALA A 34 6.69 -4.47 2.67
CA ALA A 34 6.18 -3.91 1.43
C ALA A 34 6.83 -4.55 0.18
N GLY A 35 8.11 -4.93 0.28
CA GLY A 35 8.80 -5.66 -0.79
C GLY A 35 8.26 -7.07 -0.99
N LEU A 36 7.88 -7.75 0.10
CA LEU A 36 7.22 -9.06 0.01
C LEU A 36 5.86 -8.96 -0.68
N ILE A 37 5.05 -7.96 -0.31
CA ILE A 37 3.73 -7.74 -0.92
C ILE A 37 3.88 -7.37 -2.39
N ALA A 38 4.84 -6.52 -2.74
CA ALA A 38 5.07 -6.12 -4.11
C ALA A 38 5.41 -7.28 -5.02
N LYS A 39 6.40 -8.11 -4.65
CA LYS A 39 6.78 -9.31 -5.41
C LYS A 39 5.62 -10.29 -5.57
N LEU A 40 4.76 -10.38 -4.56
CA LEU A 40 3.59 -11.23 -4.61
C LEU A 40 2.58 -10.71 -5.66
N VAL A 41 2.30 -9.40 -5.70
CA VAL A 41 1.24 -8.83 -6.56
C VAL A 41 1.72 -8.38 -7.94
N GLU A 42 3.04 -8.28 -8.15
CA GLU A 42 3.65 -7.88 -9.42
C GLU A 42 3.16 -8.70 -10.63
N PRO A 43 3.06 -10.05 -10.57
CA PRO A 43 2.55 -10.84 -11.69
C PRO A 43 1.11 -10.52 -12.10
N LEU A 44 0.29 -9.99 -11.18
CA LEU A 44 -1.09 -9.60 -11.48
C LEU A 44 -1.16 -8.46 -12.48
N ASN A 45 -0.13 -7.62 -12.52
CA ASN A 45 -0.05 -6.54 -13.49
C ASN A 45 0.12 -7.06 -14.90
N GLU A 46 0.62 -8.26 -15.12
CA GLU A 46 0.78 -8.86 -16.45
C GLU A 46 -0.44 -9.68 -16.87
N ASN A 47 -1.30 -10.04 -15.92
CA ASN A 47 -2.50 -10.84 -16.16
C ASN A 47 -3.63 -10.01 -16.82
N PRO A 48 -4.04 -10.32 -18.08
CA PRO A 48 -5.11 -9.59 -18.77
C PRO A 48 -6.48 -9.72 -18.10
N ASN A 49 -6.78 -10.87 -17.50
CA ASN A 49 -8.04 -11.11 -16.78
C ASN A 49 -8.12 -10.23 -15.53
N PHE A 50 -6.99 -10.09 -14.82
CA PHE A 50 -6.89 -9.16 -13.70
C PHE A 50 -7.13 -7.71 -14.16
N ARG A 51 -6.39 -7.25 -15.18
CA ARG A 51 -6.55 -5.88 -15.72
C ARG A 51 -7.99 -5.58 -16.10
N ASN A 52 -8.64 -6.49 -16.84
CA ASN A 52 -10.02 -6.33 -17.28
C ASN A 52 -11.02 -6.28 -16.11
N LYS A 53 -10.81 -7.11 -15.08
CA LYS A 53 -11.71 -7.15 -13.92
C LYS A 53 -11.59 -5.94 -13.01
N PHE A 54 -10.40 -5.34 -12.93
CA PHE A 54 -10.09 -4.23 -12.04
C PHE A 54 -9.91 -2.88 -12.75
N ASN A 55 -10.18 -2.79 -14.06
CA ASN A 55 -10.00 -1.56 -14.87
C ASN A 55 -10.79 -0.33 -14.40
N LYS A 56 -11.96 -0.54 -13.78
CA LYS A 56 -12.84 0.54 -13.26
C LYS A 56 -12.69 0.74 -11.75
N ILE A 57 -11.77 0.02 -11.11
CA ILE A 57 -11.58 0.07 -9.66
C ILE A 57 -10.40 0.97 -9.36
N GLN A 58 -10.64 2.00 -8.55
CA GLN A 58 -9.61 2.80 -7.92
C GLN A 58 -9.75 2.67 -6.41
N ARG A 59 -8.76 2.05 -5.77
CA ARG A 59 -8.78 1.80 -4.32
C ARG A 59 -7.37 1.75 -3.75
N LYS A 60 -7.24 2.20 -2.51
CA LYS A 60 -5.99 2.14 -1.74
C LYS A 60 -6.18 1.31 -0.47
N PHE A 61 -5.32 0.33 -0.25
CA PHE A 61 -5.34 -0.56 0.90
C PHE A 61 -4.06 -0.40 1.70
N LEU A 62 -4.19 -0.17 3.00
CA LEU A 62 -3.05 -0.12 3.91
C LEU A 62 -2.95 -1.47 4.65
N ILE A 63 -1.81 -2.14 4.47
CA ILE A 63 -1.51 -3.44 5.06
C ILE A 63 -0.34 -3.25 6.02
N ASN A 64 -0.58 -3.43 7.31
CA ASN A 64 0.42 -3.21 8.35
C ASN A 64 0.83 -4.54 9.00
N ALA A 65 2.11 -4.90 8.86
CA ALA A 65 2.71 -5.95 9.67
C ALA A 65 3.03 -5.39 11.06
N THR A 66 2.30 -5.81 12.09
CA THR A 66 2.42 -5.28 13.46
C THR A 66 3.78 -5.58 14.11
N ASN A 67 4.44 -6.64 13.66
CA ASN A 67 5.75 -7.10 14.11
C ASN A 67 6.93 -6.53 13.30
N LEU A 68 6.69 -5.71 12.28
CA LEU A 68 7.73 -5.10 11.45
C LEU A 68 7.69 -3.57 11.54
N ASN A 69 8.66 -2.87 10.93
CA ASN A 69 8.77 -1.40 11.00
C ASN A 69 8.17 -0.65 9.79
N TYR A 70 7.70 -1.39 8.79
CA TYR A 70 7.15 -0.84 7.56
C TYR A 70 5.82 -1.51 7.22
N ALA A 71 4.84 -0.69 6.91
CA ALA A 71 3.57 -1.06 6.30
C ALA A 71 3.68 -0.95 4.76
N ALA A 72 2.72 -1.55 4.08
CA ALA A 72 2.55 -1.47 2.64
C ALA A 72 1.26 -0.72 2.30
N ILE A 73 1.35 0.26 1.41
CA ILE A 73 0.19 0.76 0.69
C ILE A 73 0.11 0.02 -0.64
N LEU A 74 -0.99 -0.70 -0.84
CA LEU A 74 -1.35 -1.27 -2.11
C LEU A 74 -2.39 -0.37 -2.77
N SER A 75 -2.07 0.21 -3.93
CA SER A 75 -3.00 1.00 -4.71
C SER A 75 -3.38 0.23 -5.97
N ILE A 76 -4.69 0.15 -6.27
CA ILE A 76 -5.20 -0.32 -7.54
C ILE A 76 -5.69 0.88 -8.32
N GLU A 77 -5.25 1.01 -9.55
CA GLU A 77 -5.74 1.99 -10.49
C GLU A 77 -5.73 1.42 -11.90
N LYS A 78 -6.87 1.51 -12.60
CA LYS A 78 -7.00 1.10 -14.01
C LYS A 78 -6.52 -0.33 -14.31
N GLY A 79 -6.71 -1.24 -13.36
CA GLY A 79 -6.28 -2.63 -13.50
C GLY A 79 -4.80 -2.87 -13.23
N THR A 80 -4.08 -1.88 -12.70
CA THR A 80 -2.69 -2.00 -12.26
C THR A 80 -2.62 -1.86 -10.75
N ILE A 81 -1.74 -2.65 -10.14
CA ILE A 81 -1.40 -2.59 -8.72
C ILE A 81 -0.02 -1.94 -8.57
N THR A 82 0.07 -0.98 -7.66
CA THR A 82 1.33 -0.44 -7.17
C THR A 82 1.46 -0.66 -5.67
N VAL A 83 2.69 -0.85 -5.19
CA VAL A 83 2.97 -1.06 -3.78
C VAL A 83 4.04 -0.09 -3.30
N GLU A 84 3.70 0.66 -2.26
CA GLU A 84 4.59 1.61 -1.61
C GLU A 84 4.89 1.19 -0.16
N SER A 85 6.13 1.42 0.28
CA SER A 85 6.53 1.21 1.68
C SER A 85 6.29 2.47 2.50
N ILE A 86 5.73 2.31 3.70
CA ILE A 86 5.52 3.41 4.65
C ILE A 86 5.98 3.00 6.05
N PRO A 87 6.80 3.82 6.73
CA PRO A 87 7.15 3.58 8.13
C PRO A 87 5.89 3.50 9.00
N ASN A 88 5.73 2.42 9.74
CA ASN A 88 4.53 2.21 10.58
C ASN A 88 4.64 2.82 11.98
N LYS A 89 5.83 3.34 12.32
CA LYS A 89 6.11 4.07 13.55
C LYS A 89 6.50 5.52 13.22
N PRO A 90 5.94 6.52 13.93
CA PRO A 90 4.82 6.40 14.87
C PRO A 90 3.51 5.99 14.16
N VAL A 91 2.56 5.42 14.90
CA VAL A 91 1.24 4.97 14.39
C VAL A 91 0.48 6.08 13.66
N ASN A 92 0.76 7.34 14.01
CA ASN A 92 0.23 8.54 13.35
C ASN A 92 0.51 8.59 11.84
N ASN A 93 1.54 7.89 11.37
CA ASN A 93 1.84 7.75 9.94
C ASN A 93 0.79 6.95 9.18
N LEU A 94 0.02 6.10 9.86
CA LEU A 94 -0.94 5.17 9.27
C LEU A 94 -2.36 5.75 9.18
N ILE A 95 -2.57 7.02 9.54
CA ILE A 95 -3.91 7.61 9.62
C ILE A 95 -4.55 7.79 8.24
N LYS A 96 -5.83 7.41 8.13
CA LYS A 96 -6.63 7.52 6.90
C LYS A 96 -6.62 8.92 6.30
N LYS A 97 -6.74 9.96 7.14
CA LYS A 97 -6.69 11.38 6.71
C LYS A 97 -5.39 11.75 6.00
N LYS A 98 -4.26 11.13 6.37
CA LYS A 98 -2.93 11.40 5.81
C LYS A 98 -2.68 10.59 4.53
N LEU A 99 -3.09 9.31 4.52
CA LEU A 99 -2.73 8.36 3.47
C LEU A 99 -3.85 8.08 2.45
N GLY A 100 -5.09 8.43 2.77
CA GLY A 100 -6.24 8.26 1.90
C GLY A 100 -6.63 6.81 1.63
N TRP A 101 -6.31 5.86 2.52
CA TRP A 101 -6.66 4.45 2.31
C TRP A 101 -8.17 4.21 2.46
N ASP A 102 -8.72 3.34 1.62
CA ASP A 102 -10.12 2.87 1.65
C ASP A 102 -10.31 1.73 2.65
N GLY A 103 -9.32 0.84 2.74
CA GLY A 103 -9.28 -0.29 3.65
C GLY A 103 -7.97 -0.36 4.41
N TYR A 104 -8.03 -0.81 5.66
CA TYR A 104 -6.87 -1.02 6.52
C TYR A 104 -6.93 -2.41 7.12
N ILE A 105 -5.81 -3.11 7.07
CA ILE A 105 -5.64 -4.38 7.76
C ILE A 105 -4.30 -4.37 8.50
N ALA A 106 -4.32 -4.73 9.78
CA ALA A 106 -3.13 -4.93 10.59
C ALA A 106 -3.11 -6.35 11.12
N MET A 107 -1.99 -7.04 10.97
CA MET A 107 -1.77 -8.40 11.49
C MET A 107 -0.27 -8.67 11.55
N ASP A 108 0.14 -9.75 12.19
CA ASP A 108 1.54 -10.19 12.09
C ASP A 108 1.85 -10.79 10.69
N THR A 109 3.14 -10.87 10.35
CA THR A 109 3.58 -11.44 9.07
C THR A 109 3.16 -12.90 8.88
N GLN A 110 3.09 -13.71 9.94
CA GLN A 110 2.73 -15.13 9.84
C GLN A 110 1.26 -15.30 9.46
N LEU A 111 0.37 -14.50 10.04
CA LEU A 111 -1.05 -14.42 9.70
C LEU A 111 -1.25 -13.90 8.28
N PHE A 112 -0.43 -12.94 7.85
CA PHE A 112 -0.45 -12.48 6.47
C PHE A 112 -0.07 -13.60 5.50
N LEU A 113 1.01 -14.33 5.76
CA LEU A 113 1.40 -15.48 4.94
C LEU A 113 0.33 -16.58 4.97
N ALA A 114 -0.30 -16.84 6.12
CA ALA A 114 -1.40 -17.79 6.24
C ALA A 114 -2.63 -17.35 5.42
N LEU A 115 -2.92 -16.05 5.36
CA LEU A 115 -3.99 -15.48 4.53
C LEU A 115 -3.69 -15.63 3.03
N VAL A 116 -2.48 -15.27 2.61
CA VAL A 116 -2.07 -15.35 1.19
C VAL A 116 -2.00 -16.80 0.72
N SER A 117 -1.60 -17.74 1.58
CA SER A 117 -1.53 -19.17 1.25
C SER A 117 -2.85 -19.93 1.45
N LYS A 118 -3.96 -19.22 1.65
CA LYS A 118 -5.31 -19.76 1.99
C LYS A 118 -5.37 -20.70 3.21
N ARG A 119 -4.30 -20.85 3.98
CA ARG A 119 -4.32 -21.56 5.29
C ARG A 119 -5.27 -20.88 6.27
N LEU A 120 -5.45 -19.57 6.13
CA LEU A 120 -6.45 -18.79 6.86
C LEU A 120 -7.65 -18.50 5.96
N SER A 121 -8.78 -19.14 6.25
CA SER A 121 -10.04 -18.87 5.56
C SER A 121 -10.63 -17.52 5.98
N LEU A 122 -11.58 -17.02 5.19
CA LEU A 122 -12.41 -15.85 5.53
C LEU A 122 -13.02 -15.95 6.94
N MET A 123 -13.54 -17.11 7.32
CA MET A 123 -14.07 -17.34 8.67
C MET A 123 -12.96 -17.32 9.74
N GLY A 124 -11.79 -17.88 9.44
CA GLY A 124 -10.62 -17.81 10.33
C GLY A 124 -10.15 -16.36 10.54
N MET A 125 -10.18 -15.55 9.48
CA MET A 125 -9.86 -14.12 9.55
C MET A 125 -10.86 -13.36 10.43
N LEU A 126 -12.17 -13.65 10.30
CA LEU A 126 -13.20 -13.06 11.15
C LEU A 126 -13.01 -13.44 12.62
N LYS A 127 -12.72 -14.71 12.93
CA LYS A 127 -12.41 -15.15 14.31
C LYS A 127 -11.21 -14.40 14.88
N LYS A 128 -10.14 -14.27 14.09
CA LYS A 128 -8.93 -13.54 14.51
C LYS A 128 -9.12 -12.03 14.62
N TRP A 129 -10.08 -11.47 13.90
CA TRP A 129 -10.48 -10.08 14.08
C TRP A 129 -11.24 -9.89 15.39
N ILE A 130 -12.16 -10.81 15.72
CA ILE A 130 -12.90 -10.79 16.98
C ILE A 130 -11.95 -11.01 18.18
N SER A 131 -10.94 -11.87 18.04
CA SER A 131 -9.93 -12.09 19.10
C SER A 131 -8.93 -10.95 19.26
N GLY A 132 -8.91 -9.98 18.34
CA GLY A 132 -8.00 -8.84 18.36
C GLY A 132 -6.64 -9.07 17.69
N ASP A 133 -6.35 -10.27 17.17
CA ASP A 133 -5.10 -10.59 16.45
C ASP A 133 -4.99 -9.83 15.11
N ILE A 134 -6.15 -9.54 14.51
CA ILE A 134 -6.26 -8.77 13.26
C ILE A 134 -7.04 -7.51 13.55
N THR A 135 -6.57 -6.36 13.09
CA THR A 135 -7.36 -5.12 13.07
C THR A 135 -7.80 -4.82 11.65
N MET A 136 -9.10 -4.69 11.42
CA MET A 136 -9.65 -4.29 10.12
C MET A 136 -10.44 -2.99 10.21
N LYS A 137 -10.26 -2.10 9.23
CA LYS A 137 -11.14 -0.95 9.00
C LYS A 137 -11.53 -0.90 7.53
N GLY A 138 -12.77 -0.51 7.24
CA GLY A 138 -13.30 -0.47 5.86
C GLY A 138 -13.56 -1.88 5.29
N ILE A 139 -14.21 -2.75 6.05
CA ILE A 139 -14.36 -4.19 5.73
C ILE A 139 -15.02 -4.45 4.36
N THR A 140 -16.01 -3.63 3.98
CA THR A 140 -16.67 -3.72 2.67
C THR A 140 -15.72 -3.45 1.51
N LYS A 141 -14.74 -2.56 1.72
CA LYS A 141 -13.68 -2.27 0.74
C LYS A 141 -12.63 -3.38 0.73
N LEU A 142 -12.31 -3.96 1.89
CA LEU A 142 -11.38 -5.10 2.00
C LEU A 142 -11.86 -6.35 1.24
N LEU A 143 -13.16 -6.49 0.96
CA LEU A 143 -13.65 -7.56 0.06
C LEU A 143 -13.02 -7.48 -1.34
N VAL A 144 -12.71 -6.28 -1.83
CA VAL A 144 -11.98 -6.09 -3.09
C VAL A 144 -10.56 -6.60 -2.96
N PHE A 145 -9.88 -6.31 -1.85
CA PHE A 145 -8.55 -6.84 -1.56
C PHE A 145 -8.54 -8.38 -1.53
N LEU A 146 -9.53 -9.01 -0.89
CA LEU A 146 -9.63 -10.47 -0.91
C LEU A 146 -9.86 -11.04 -2.30
N LYS A 147 -10.56 -10.32 -3.19
CA LYS A 147 -10.70 -10.72 -4.60
C LYS A 147 -9.37 -10.64 -5.34
N ILE A 148 -8.51 -9.66 -5.06
CA ILE A 148 -7.14 -9.60 -5.61
C ILE A 148 -6.34 -10.81 -5.19
N LEU A 149 -6.39 -11.17 -3.89
CA LEU A 149 -5.63 -12.31 -3.38
C LEU A 149 -6.02 -13.63 -4.06
N LYS A 150 -7.28 -13.78 -4.48
CA LYS A 150 -7.72 -14.96 -5.24
C LYS A 150 -7.05 -15.08 -6.62
N PHE A 151 -6.69 -13.97 -7.26
CA PHE A 151 -6.00 -13.95 -8.55
C PHE A 151 -4.52 -14.33 -8.47
N LEU A 152 -3.92 -14.34 -7.28
CA LEU A 152 -2.51 -14.70 -7.09
C LEU A 152 -2.22 -16.20 -7.23
N GLU A 153 -3.26 -17.02 -7.29
CA GLU A 153 -3.17 -18.48 -7.32
C GLU A 153 -3.81 -19.09 -8.58
N GLU A 154 -4.30 -18.28 -9.51
CA GLU A 154 -4.75 -18.69 -10.85
C GLU A 154 -3.57 -18.67 -11.84
#